data_AF-A0AAD9MLG5-F1
#
_entry.id   AF-A0AAD9MLG5-F1
#
_cell.length_a   1.000
_cell.length_b   1.000
_cell.length_c   1.000
_cell.angle_alpha   90.00
_cell.angle_beta   90.00
_cell.angle_gamma   90.00
#
_symmetry.space_group_name_H-M   'P 1'
#
loop_
_entity.id
_entity.type
_entity.pdbx_description
1 polymer ?
#
loop_
_entity_poly.entity_id
_entity_poly.type
_entity_poly.pdbx_seq_one_letter_code
_entity_poly.pdbx_strand_id
1 'polypeptide(L)'
;VSRNGPSVNWSFYDKLEKEIKNECDMGLLNIGSCGLHVIHGVFHTGARETDSGLDVDLLKLDLEKERVENKKIEVGFKAEGELKSLLSTKAISECQVFQFREECRQFVVECVNKIFERSPLKYRLARNMACLDPRLMVSDQEHSKSKCKRLLEELVTLNRVDGDDVDILVASYKELLHDVDGCELKSRFKDFKVEDDRVDMLLYECMGRNKKFEKLWRVVRKVLLVSHGQASVERGYSLNRQTEKDNMSEGVIVALRQIIDYFVLVGGMLKVDITKELLYSASSSTYRYHQYLEEDKRKKGQEAIQRKRKTVQDEVDDLKKRKKVLESDITNLTTSSENMQMKQRQKGKKLVTVFW
;
A
#
# COMPACT_ATOMS: atom_id res chain seq x y z
N VAL A 1 11.67 -8.00 -7.70
CA VAL A 1 10.39 -8.51 -8.24
C VAL A 1 9.19 -8.19 -7.33
N SER A 2 9.33 -8.10 -5.99
CA SER A 2 8.19 -7.99 -5.04
C SER A 2 7.42 -6.65 -4.96
N ARG A 3 7.67 -5.67 -5.84
CA ARG A 3 6.96 -4.36 -5.83
C ARG A 3 5.96 -4.18 -6.95
N ASN A 4 5.92 -5.09 -7.93
CA ASN A 4 4.94 -5.04 -9.01
C ASN A 4 3.74 -5.93 -8.66
N GLY A 5 2.58 -5.64 -9.25
CA GLY A 5 1.36 -6.41 -9.01
C GLY A 5 1.50 -7.89 -9.42
N PRO A 6 0.63 -8.78 -8.89
CA PRO A 6 0.68 -10.22 -9.13
C PRO A 6 0.84 -10.64 -10.59
N SER A 7 0.18 -9.93 -11.51
CA SER A 7 0.19 -10.22 -12.95
C SER A 7 1.54 -9.97 -13.63
N VAL A 8 2.28 -8.95 -13.19
CA VAL A 8 3.61 -8.61 -13.72
C VAL A 8 4.63 -9.64 -13.24
N ASN A 9 4.50 -10.07 -11.98
CA ASN A 9 5.39 -11.06 -11.39
C ASN A 9 5.14 -12.46 -11.96
N TRP A 10 3.87 -12.82 -12.20
CA TRP A 10 3.53 -14.03 -12.96
C TRP A 10 4.06 -13.98 -14.39
N SER A 11 3.89 -12.86 -15.10
CA SER A 11 4.42 -12.75 -16.46
C SER A 11 5.95 -12.84 -16.53
N PHE A 12 6.64 -12.28 -15.55
CA PHE A 12 8.09 -12.35 -15.46
C PHE A 12 8.51 -13.79 -15.14
N TYR A 13 7.85 -14.43 -14.18
CA TYR A 13 8.05 -15.83 -13.84
C TYR A 13 7.85 -16.74 -15.05
N ASP A 14 6.74 -16.60 -15.78
CA ASP A 14 6.42 -17.42 -16.95
C ASP A 14 7.45 -17.24 -18.08
N LYS A 15 7.90 -16.00 -18.32
CA LYS A 15 8.92 -15.71 -19.34
C LYS A 15 10.28 -16.28 -18.95
N LEU A 16 10.68 -16.09 -17.70
CA LEU A 16 11.94 -16.58 -17.15
C LEU A 16 11.95 -18.12 -17.06
N GLU A 17 10.83 -18.74 -16.70
CA GLU A 17 10.69 -20.20 -16.67
C GLU A 17 10.77 -20.78 -18.08
N LYS A 18 10.22 -20.08 -19.09
CA LYS A 18 10.35 -20.49 -20.49
C LYS A 18 11.79 -20.44 -20.99
N GLU A 19 12.53 -19.39 -20.66
CA GLU A 19 13.96 -19.28 -21.01
C GLU A 19 14.80 -20.34 -20.30
N ILE A 20 14.60 -20.54 -18.99
CA ILE A 20 15.36 -21.52 -18.21
C ILE A 20 15.04 -22.97 -18.61
N LYS A 21 13.78 -23.28 -18.95
CA LYS A 21 13.43 -24.60 -19.51
C LYS A 21 14.07 -24.84 -20.87
N ASN A 22 14.16 -23.80 -21.71
CA ASN A 22 14.80 -23.92 -23.02
C ASN A 22 16.33 -24.08 -22.93
N GLU A 23 16.98 -23.50 -21.92
CA GLU A 23 18.44 -23.55 -21.75
C GLU A 23 18.93 -24.72 -20.89
N CYS A 24 18.16 -25.12 -19.88
CA CYS A 24 18.64 -26.00 -18.81
C CYS A 24 17.71 -27.20 -18.51
N ASP A 25 16.60 -27.37 -19.25
CA ASP A 25 15.59 -28.44 -19.05
C ASP A 25 15.13 -28.60 -17.59
N MET A 26 15.14 -27.50 -16.83
CA MET A 26 14.73 -27.44 -15.42
C MET A 26 13.68 -26.34 -15.22
N GLY A 27 12.67 -26.61 -14.38
CA GLY A 27 11.63 -25.65 -14.03
C GLY A 27 12.02 -24.78 -12.84
N LEU A 28 11.56 -23.52 -12.84
CA LEU A 28 11.67 -22.64 -11.67
C LEU A 28 10.73 -23.12 -10.54
N LEU A 29 11.13 -22.88 -9.30
CA LEU A 29 10.25 -23.10 -8.14
C LEU A 29 9.26 -21.94 -8.01
N ASN A 30 7.97 -22.26 -8.10
CA ASN A 30 6.91 -21.28 -8.01
C ASN A 30 6.72 -20.80 -6.56
N ILE A 31 7.32 -19.67 -6.25
CA ILE A 31 7.22 -18.98 -4.95
C ILE A 31 6.15 -17.88 -4.95
N GLY A 32 5.20 -17.90 -5.90
CA GLY A 32 4.04 -17.00 -6.00
C GLY A 32 4.32 -15.55 -6.39
N SER A 33 3.26 -14.76 -6.56
CA SER A 33 3.28 -13.53 -7.36
C SER A 33 3.37 -12.23 -6.61
N CYS A 34 3.31 -12.21 -5.28
CA CYS A 34 3.81 -11.08 -4.51
C CYS A 34 4.21 -11.56 -3.12
N GLY A 35 5.22 -10.92 -2.51
CA GLY A 35 5.70 -11.33 -1.19
C GLY A 35 4.58 -11.36 -0.13
N LEU A 36 3.56 -10.51 -0.26
CA LEU A 36 2.43 -10.48 0.68
C LEU A 36 1.45 -11.65 0.47
N HIS A 37 1.08 -12.00 -0.77
CA HIS A 37 0.22 -13.16 -1.06
C HIS A 37 0.95 -14.47 -0.83
N VAL A 38 2.26 -14.49 -1.01
CA VAL A 38 3.11 -15.65 -0.76
C VAL A 38 3.24 -15.86 0.74
N ILE A 39 3.52 -14.82 1.51
CA ILE A 39 3.56 -14.93 2.97
C ILE A 39 2.17 -15.26 3.52
N HIS A 40 1.11 -14.61 3.05
CA HIS A 40 -0.25 -14.87 3.53
C HIS A 40 -0.76 -16.25 3.10
N GLY A 41 -0.44 -16.68 1.88
CA GLY A 41 -0.76 -18.01 1.36
C GLY A 41 0.08 -19.12 1.99
N VAL A 42 1.38 -18.92 2.20
CA VAL A 42 2.25 -19.86 2.92
C VAL A 42 1.87 -19.93 4.40
N PHE A 43 1.48 -18.81 5.01
CA PHE A 43 0.98 -18.79 6.39
C PHE A 43 -0.37 -19.50 6.51
N HIS A 44 -1.29 -19.25 5.58
CA HIS A 44 -2.60 -19.91 5.53
C HIS A 44 -2.48 -21.42 5.23
N THR A 45 -1.66 -21.80 4.25
CA THR A 45 -1.39 -23.20 3.91
C THR A 45 -0.62 -23.87 5.04
N GLY A 46 0.36 -23.21 5.65
CA GLY A 46 1.07 -23.70 6.83
C GLY A 46 0.10 -23.97 7.99
N ALA A 47 -0.79 -23.02 8.31
CA ALA A 47 -1.80 -23.18 9.35
C ALA A 47 -2.79 -24.32 9.08
N ARG A 48 -3.17 -24.55 7.81
CA ARG A 48 -4.03 -25.68 7.41
C ARG A 48 -3.33 -27.04 7.49
N GLU A 49 -2.07 -27.11 7.10
CA GLU A 49 -1.31 -28.38 7.04
C GLU A 49 -0.77 -28.81 8.41
N THR A 50 -0.68 -27.92 9.39
CA THR A 50 -0.17 -28.27 10.74
C THR A 50 -1.17 -29.00 11.65
N ASP A 51 -2.42 -29.24 11.25
CA ASP A 51 -3.51 -29.88 12.04
C ASP A 51 -3.77 -29.28 13.44
N SER A 52 -2.99 -28.28 13.83
CA SER A 52 -3.28 -27.33 14.87
C SER A 52 -4.33 -26.40 14.30
N GLY A 53 -5.56 -26.46 14.81
CA GLY A 53 -6.60 -25.45 14.61
C GLY A 53 -6.15 -24.07 15.09
N LEU A 54 -5.17 -23.52 14.39
CA LEU A 54 -4.52 -22.25 14.61
C LEU A 54 -5.46 -21.19 14.06
N ASP A 55 -6.54 -20.97 14.82
CA ASP A 55 -7.20 -19.68 14.93
C ASP A 55 -6.20 -18.73 15.63
N VAL A 56 -5.04 -18.52 15.00
CA VAL A 56 -4.05 -17.57 15.49
C VAL A 56 -4.62 -16.23 15.15
N ASP A 57 -5.28 -15.67 16.15
CA ASP A 57 -5.59 -14.27 16.23
C ASP A 57 -4.23 -13.56 16.08
N LEU A 58 -3.86 -13.20 14.84
CA LEU A 58 -2.62 -12.50 14.51
C LEU A 58 -2.46 -11.25 15.39
N LEU A 59 -3.57 -10.72 15.91
CA LEU A 59 -3.64 -9.62 16.85
C LEU A 59 -3.13 -9.93 18.27
N LYS A 60 -2.96 -11.20 18.64
CA LYS A 60 -2.51 -11.68 19.95
C LYS A 60 -1.09 -12.25 19.95
N LEU A 61 -0.43 -12.34 18.79
CA LEU A 61 0.91 -12.90 18.68
C LEU A 61 1.95 -11.96 19.31
N ASP A 62 2.32 -12.23 20.57
CA ASP A 62 3.40 -11.54 21.27
C ASP A 62 4.68 -12.40 21.19
N LEU A 63 5.43 -12.25 20.11
CA LEU A 63 6.64 -13.04 19.82
C LEU A 63 7.80 -12.80 20.81
N GLU A 64 7.71 -11.75 21.64
CA GLU A 64 8.67 -11.53 22.72
C GLU A 64 8.35 -12.39 23.95
N LYS A 65 7.06 -12.65 24.22
CA LYS A 65 6.61 -13.47 25.35
C LYS A 65 6.47 -14.95 25.00
N GLU A 66 6.05 -15.28 23.79
CA GLU A 66 5.99 -16.66 23.28
C GLU A 66 7.36 -17.07 22.74
N ARG A 67 8.32 -17.31 23.63
CA ARG A 67 9.64 -17.83 23.27
C ARG A 67 9.51 -19.21 22.62
N VAL A 68 9.53 -19.24 21.29
CA VAL A 68 9.74 -20.48 20.52
C VAL A 68 11.11 -21.03 20.89
N GLU A 69 11.16 -22.25 21.42
CA GLU A 69 12.40 -22.94 21.76
C GLU A 69 13.28 -23.10 20.52
N ASN A 70 14.59 -22.81 20.63
CA ASN A 70 15.53 -22.90 19.49
C ASN A 70 15.58 -24.27 18.80
N LYS A 71 15.21 -25.34 19.51
CA LYS A 71 15.11 -26.70 18.95
C LYS A 71 13.95 -26.88 17.98
N LYS A 72 12.90 -26.05 18.07
CA LYS A 72 11.71 -26.10 17.21
C LYS A 72 11.86 -25.25 15.94
N ILE A 73 12.96 -24.52 15.79
CA ILE A 73 13.22 -23.71 14.60
C ILE A 73 13.73 -24.64 13.50
N GLU A 74 12.87 -24.92 12.53
CA GLU A 74 13.26 -25.66 11.34
C GLU A 74 14.04 -24.75 10.38
N VAL A 75 15.30 -25.11 10.14
CA VAL A 75 16.20 -24.45 9.18
C VAL A 75 16.23 -25.17 7.82
N GLY A 76 15.46 -26.25 7.68
CA GLY A 76 15.30 -27.03 6.45
C GLY A 76 16.30 -28.19 6.31
N PHE A 77 15.90 -29.22 5.56
CA PHE A 77 16.59 -30.52 5.49
C PHE A 77 18.07 -30.42 5.07
N LYS A 78 18.38 -29.61 4.06
CA LYS A 78 19.75 -29.46 3.52
C LYS A 78 20.66 -28.68 4.48
N ALA A 79 20.15 -27.61 5.08
CA ALA A 79 20.91 -26.82 6.06
C ALA A 79 21.15 -27.62 7.35
N GLU A 80 20.17 -28.42 7.78
CA GLU A 80 20.32 -29.32 8.92
C GLU A 80 21.38 -30.41 8.66
N GLY A 81 21.39 -30.96 7.45
CA GLY A 81 22.42 -31.93 7.02
C GLY A 81 23.83 -31.33 7.06
N GLU A 82 23.98 -30.10 6.58
CA GLU A 82 25.26 -29.38 6.58
C GLU A 82 25.71 -28.97 7.99
N LEU A 83 24.79 -28.54 8.86
CA LEU A 83 25.11 -28.27 10.27
C LEU A 83 25.63 -29.52 10.98
N LYS A 84 25.03 -30.69 10.69
CA LYS A 84 25.46 -31.98 11.24
C LYS A 84 26.81 -32.44 10.68
N SER A 85 27.10 -32.22 9.40
CA SER A 85 28.40 -32.54 8.79
C SER A 85 29.52 -31.65 9.34
N LEU A 86 29.24 -30.36 9.55
CA LEU A 86 30.19 -29.41 10.12
C LEU A 86 30.46 -29.65 11.61
N LEU A 87 29.44 -30.11 12.36
CA LEU A 87 29.59 -30.57 13.75
C LEU A 87 30.46 -31.83 13.86
N SER A 88 30.24 -32.82 12.99
CA SER A 88 30.99 -34.08 13.02
C SER A 88 32.46 -33.90 12.60
N THR A 89 32.73 -32.96 11.70
CA THR A 89 34.08 -32.56 11.30
C THR A 89 34.77 -31.59 12.27
N LYS A 90 34.10 -31.21 13.37
CA LYS A 90 34.57 -30.21 14.37
C LYS A 90 34.94 -28.85 13.78
N ALA A 91 34.44 -28.53 12.59
CA ALA A 91 34.62 -27.23 11.97
C ALA A 91 33.82 -26.13 12.68
N ILE A 92 32.71 -26.51 13.34
CA ILE A 92 31.86 -25.63 14.17
C ILE A 92 31.57 -26.25 15.53
N SER A 93 31.28 -25.40 16.52
CA SER A 93 30.89 -25.80 17.88
C SER A 93 29.37 -25.84 18.07
N GLU A 94 28.88 -26.58 19.07
CA GLU A 94 27.46 -26.58 19.46
C GLU A 94 26.97 -25.16 19.82
N CYS A 95 27.84 -24.33 20.39
CA CYS A 95 27.53 -22.93 20.70
C CYS A 95 27.25 -22.11 19.43
N GLN A 96 27.99 -22.34 18.34
CA GLN A 96 27.77 -21.66 17.06
C GLN A 96 26.48 -22.13 16.38
N VAL A 97 26.15 -23.42 16.49
CA VAL A 97 24.86 -23.93 16.00
C VAL A 97 23.69 -23.34 16.78
N PHE A 98 23.85 -23.19 18.10
CA PHE A 98 22.87 -22.50 18.93
C PHE A 98 22.71 -21.02 18.52
N GLN A 99 23.81 -20.30 18.31
CA GLN A 99 23.79 -18.91 17.83
C GLN A 99 23.12 -18.79 16.46
N PHE A 100 23.45 -19.65 15.50
CA PHE A 100 22.81 -19.65 14.19
C PHE A 100 21.29 -19.85 14.29
N ARG A 101 20.83 -20.78 15.12
CA ARG A 101 19.39 -21.00 15.35
C ARG A 101 18.72 -19.79 16.00
N GLU A 102 19.39 -19.12 16.93
CA GLU A 102 18.90 -17.86 17.53
C GLU A 102 18.83 -16.73 16.50
N GLU A 103 19.80 -16.63 15.58
CA GLU A 103 19.76 -15.65 14.48
C GLU A 103 18.58 -15.93 13.53
N CYS A 104 18.33 -17.19 13.19
CA CYS A 104 17.15 -17.59 12.41
C CYS A 104 15.86 -17.24 13.14
N ARG A 105 15.79 -17.45 14.47
CA ARG A 105 14.67 -17.01 15.31
C ARG A 105 14.43 -15.52 15.16
N GLN A 106 15.48 -14.73 15.38
CA GLN A 106 15.43 -13.28 15.36
C GLN A 106 14.99 -12.76 13.98
N PHE A 107 15.48 -13.38 12.91
CA PHE A 107 15.06 -13.08 11.55
C PHE A 107 13.56 -13.30 11.35
N VAL A 108 13.02 -14.46 11.77
CA VAL A 108 11.59 -14.75 11.66
C VAL A 108 10.76 -13.76 12.45
N VAL A 109 11.18 -13.43 13.68
CA VAL A 109 10.52 -12.43 14.52
C VAL A 109 10.51 -11.06 13.84
N GLU A 110 11.64 -10.62 13.28
CA GLU A 110 11.75 -9.35 12.58
C GLU A 110 10.88 -9.32 11.30
N CYS A 111 10.83 -10.43 10.56
CA CYS A 111 9.94 -10.58 9.41
C CYS A 111 8.47 -10.44 9.80
N VAL A 112 8.04 -11.11 10.88
CA VAL A 112 6.65 -11.02 11.37
C VAL A 112 6.33 -9.61 11.86
N ASN A 113 7.23 -8.97 12.62
CA ASN A 113 7.09 -7.57 13.04
C ASN A 113 6.99 -6.65 11.83
N LYS A 114 7.77 -6.89 10.77
CA LYS A 114 7.71 -6.10 9.54
C LYS A 114 6.39 -6.27 8.80
N ILE A 115 5.83 -7.47 8.80
CA ILE A 115 4.50 -7.75 8.25
C ILE A 115 3.45 -6.98 9.05
N PHE A 116 3.49 -7.00 10.39
CA PHE A 116 2.59 -6.23 11.22
C PHE A 116 2.70 -4.72 11.01
N GLU A 117 3.93 -4.20 10.88
CA GLU A 117 4.18 -2.77 10.64
C GLU A 117 3.57 -2.30 9.31
N ARG A 118 3.61 -3.15 8.28
CA ARG A 118 3.09 -2.87 6.93
C ARG A 118 1.63 -3.30 6.74
N SER A 119 1.08 -4.07 7.67
CA SER A 119 -0.28 -4.58 7.60
C SER A 119 -1.29 -3.48 7.92
N PRO A 120 -2.46 -3.47 7.24
CA PRO A 120 -3.60 -2.66 7.66
C PRO A 120 -4.00 -2.90 9.11
N LEU A 121 -3.71 -4.08 9.68
CA LEU A 121 -3.98 -4.43 11.07
C LEU A 121 -3.24 -3.53 12.08
N LYS A 122 -2.22 -2.77 11.67
CA LYS A 122 -1.61 -1.72 12.50
C LYS A 122 -2.63 -0.65 12.90
N TYR A 123 -3.58 -0.34 12.04
CA TYR A 123 -4.57 0.71 12.27
C TYR A 123 -5.74 0.20 13.10
N ARG A 124 -6.06 0.91 14.20
CA ARG A 124 -7.19 0.59 15.08
C ARG A 124 -8.52 0.54 14.32
N LEU A 125 -8.72 1.47 13.38
CA LEU A 125 -9.88 1.49 12.50
C LEU A 125 -10.04 0.16 11.75
N ALA A 126 -9.00 -0.28 11.03
CA ALA A 126 -9.03 -1.50 10.23
C ALA A 126 -9.28 -2.77 11.06
N ARG A 127 -8.71 -2.84 12.28
CA ARG A 127 -8.99 -3.97 13.21
C ARG A 127 -10.46 -4.02 13.62
N ASN A 128 -11.07 -2.86 13.85
CA ASN A 128 -12.46 -2.76 14.29
C ASN A 128 -13.47 -2.92 13.14
N MET A 129 -13.05 -2.76 11.89
CA MET A 129 -13.88 -3.03 10.70
C MET A 129 -14.30 -4.50 10.58
N ALA A 130 -13.64 -5.41 11.30
CA ALA A 130 -14.09 -6.80 11.44
C ALA A 130 -15.53 -6.93 11.98
N CYS A 131 -16.11 -5.89 12.60
CA CYS A 131 -17.54 -5.89 12.94
C CYS A 131 -18.43 -6.08 11.70
N LEU A 132 -17.97 -5.67 10.51
CA LEU A 132 -18.70 -5.82 9.26
C LEU A 132 -18.51 -7.19 8.59
N ASP A 133 -17.78 -8.14 9.21
CA ASP A 133 -17.69 -9.51 8.73
C ASP A 133 -19.03 -10.23 8.99
N PRO A 134 -19.76 -10.66 7.95
CA PRO A 134 -21.05 -11.34 8.10
C PRO A 134 -20.96 -12.59 8.99
N ARG A 135 -19.84 -13.31 8.94
CA ARG A 135 -19.63 -14.52 9.74
C ARG A 135 -19.52 -14.19 11.22
N LEU A 136 -18.80 -13.11 11.54
CA LEU A 136 -18.65 -12.63 12.92
C LEU A 136 -19.97 -12.09 13.49
N MET A 137 -20.78 -11.44 12.65
CA MET A 137 -22.11 -10.95 13.05
C MET A 137 -23.04 -12.07 13.50
N VAL A 138 -22.87 -13.29 12.98
CA VAL A 138 -23.66 -14.47 13.38
C VAL A 138 -22.99 -15.26 14.50
N SER A 139 -21.68 -15.46 14.45
CA SER A 139 -20.98 -16.32 15.40
C SER A 139 -20.81 -15.69 16.78
N ASP A 140 -20.47 -14.39 16.85
CA ASP A 140 -20.25 -13.68 18.11
C ASP A 140 -20.73 -12.22 18.01
N GLN A 141 -22.02 -12.05 18.31
CA GLN A 141 -22.67 -10.75 18.29
C GLN A 141 -22.09 -9.78 19.31
N GLU A 142 -21.69 -10.23 20.50
CA GLU A 142 -21.15 -9.35 21.54
C GLU A 142 -19.77 -8.81 21.15
N HIS A 143 -18.93 -9.66 20.56
CA HIS A 143 -17.64 -9.24 20.03
C HIS A 143 -17.81 -8.29 18.83
N SER A 144 -18.77 -8.56 17.94
CA SER A 144 -19.11 -7.68 16.82
C SER A 144 -19.61 -6.30 17.31
N LYS A 145 -20.49 -6.25 18.31
CA LYS A 145 -20.97 -5.00 18.95
C LYS A 145 -19.81 -4.21 19.56
N SER A 146 -18.92 -4.88 20.29
CA SER A 146 -17.75 -4.25 20.91
C SER A 146 -16.82 -3.63 19.87
N LYS A 147 -16.55 -4.34 18.77
CA LYS A 147 -15.76 -3.82 17.64
C LYS A 147 -16.45 -2.64 16.94
N CYS A 148 -17.76 -2.71 16.71
CA CYS A 148 -18.54 -1.61 16.13
C CYS A 148 -18.48 -0.35 17.01
N LYS A 149 -18.64 -0.48 18.33
CA LYS A 149 -18.50 0.65 19.26
C LYS A 149 -17.13 1.31 19.16
N ARG A 150 -16.06 0.50 19.18
CA ARG A 150 -14.67 0.99 19.04
C ARG A 150 -14.39 1.61 17.67
N LEU A 151 -15.06 1.15 16.61
CA LEU A 151 -14.99 1.74 15.28
C LEU A 151 -15.62 3.14 15.28
N LEU A 152 -16.80 3.29 15.89
CA LEU A 152 -17.49 4.58 15.98
C LEU A 152 -16.71 5.59 16.82
N GLU A 153 -16.14 5.18 17.96
CA GLU A 153 -15.25 6.01 18.79
C GLU A 153 -14.05 6.57 17.98
N GLU A 154 -13.45 5.72 17.13
CA GLU A 154 -12.35 6.13 16.25
C GLU A 154 -12.83 7.15 15.20
N LEU A 155 -14.02 6.94 14.63
CA LEU A 155 -14.61 7.84 13.65
C LEU A 155 -15.01 9.19 14.24
N VAL A 156 -15.40 9.24 15.51
CA VAL A 156 -15.60 10.50 16.25
C VAL A 156 -14.27 11.22 16.43
N THR A 157 -13.22 10.51 16.83
CA THR A 157 -11.86 11.09 16.96
C THR A 157 -11.37 11.69 15.64
N LEU A 158 -11.75 11.09 14.51
CA LEU A 158 -11.43 11.57 13.15
C LEU A 158 -12.41 12.63 12.62
N ASN A 159 -13.36 13.12 13.43
CA ASN A 159 -14.41 14.06 13.05
C ASN A 159 -15.24 13.60 11.83
N ARG A 160 -15.48 12.28 11.70
CA ARG A 160 -16.27 11.67 10.61
C ARG A 160 -17.70 11.31 11.03
N VAL A 161 -17.93 11.19 12.33
CA VAL A 161 -19.21 10.92 13.00
C VAL A 161 -19.35 11.89 14.15
N ASP A 162 -20.57 12.39 14.37
CA ASP A 162 -20.90 13.25 15.52
C ASP A 162 -21.00 12.41 16.79
N GLY A 163 -20.48 12.91 17.91
CA GLY A 163 -20.54 12.24 19.21
C GLY A 163 -21.98 11.96 19.64
N ASP A 164 -22.89 12.89 19.34
CA ASP A 164 -24.31 12.79 19.71
C ASP A 164 -25.04 11.67 18.93
N ASP A 165 -24.56 11.32 17.74
CA ASP A 165 -25.14 10.25 16.91
C ASP A 165 -24.64 8.85 17.31
N VAL A 166 -23.60 8.72 18.16
CA VAL A 166 -22.95 7.42 18.46
C VAL A 166 -23.91 6.43 19.10
N ASP A 167 -24.65 6.85 20.12
CA ASP A 167 -25.57 5.96 20.83
C ASP A 167 -26.72 5.49 19.92
N ILE A 168 -27.19 6.37 19.04
CA ILE A 168 -28.19 6.04 18.01
C ILE A 168 -27.61 4.99 17.06
N LEU A 169 -26.38 5.19 16.57
CA LEU A 169 -25.73 4.26 15.65
C LEU A 169 -25.47 2.89 16.28
N VAL A 170 -25.05 2.85 17.55
CA VAL A 170 -24.86 1.60 18.30
C VAL A 170 -26.20 0.88 18.50
N ALA A 171 -27.27 1.60 18.81
CA ALA A 171 -28.61 1.02 18.92
C ALA A 171 -29.09 0.44 17.58
N SER A 172 -28.97 1.20 16.49
CA SER A 172 -29.30 0.71 15.14
C SER A 172 -28.48 -0.51 14.74
N TYR A 173 -27.21 -0.59 15.14
CA TYR A 173 -26.37 -1.75 14.88
C TYR A 173 -26.81 -2.99 15.69
N LYS A 174 -27.26 -2.81 16.92
CA LYS A 174 -27.82 -3.91 17.73
C LYS A 174 -29.11 -4.45 17.13
N GLU A 175 -29.99 -3.57 16.65
CA GLU A 175 -31.21 -3.96 15.94
C GLU A 175 -30.89 -4.75 14.66
N LEU A 176 -29.89 -4.32 13.89
CA LEU A 176 -29.43 -5.08 12.73
C LEU A 176 -28.98 -6.50 13.11
N LEU A 177 -28.18 -6.65 14.17
CA LEU A 177 -27.74 -7.98 14.59
C LEU A 177 -28.90 -8.88 15.02
N HIS A 178 -29.95 -8.29 15.61
CA HIS A 178 -31.18 -9.01 15.91
C HIS A 178 -31.92 -9.44 14.63
N ASP A 179 -32.01 -8.57 13.61
CA ASP A 179 -32.60 -8.91 12.31
C ASP A 179 -31.80 -10.03 11.59
N VAL A 180 -30.47 -9.99 11.71
CA VAL A 180 -29.56 -11.01 11.14
C VAL A 180 -29.73 -12.37 11.82
N ASP A 181 -30.07 -12.42 13.11
CA ASP A 181 -30.32 -13.68 13.82
C ASP A 181 -31.65 -14.36 13.41
N GLY A 182 -32.48 -13.66 12.63
CA GLY A 182 -33.64 -14.25 11.97
C GLY A 182 -33.25 -15.35 10.97
N CYS A 183 -34.08 -16.39 10.85
CA CYS A 183 -33.75 -17.64 10.13
C CYS A 183 -33.31 -17.45 8.67
N GLU A 184 -33.86 -16.49 7.91
CA GLU A 184 -33.54 -16.29 6.49
C GLU A 184 -32.21 -15.54 6.25
N LEU A 185 -31.83 -14.62 7.13
CA LEU A 185 -30.59 -13.84 6.99
C LEU A 185 -29.41 -14.55 7.63
N LYS A 186 -29.65 -15.31 8.70
CA LYS A 186 -28.63 -16.07 9.43
C LYS A 186 -27.88 -17.07 8.55
N SER A 187 -28.58 -17.78 7.67
CA SER A 187 -27.96 -18.72 6.71
C SER A 187 -27.08 -17.97 5.71
N ARG A 188 -27.57 -16.90 5.09
CA ARG A 188 -26.81 -16.06 4.14
C ARG A 188 -25.55 -15.46 4.76
N PHE A 189 -25.59 -15.07 6.03
CA PHE A 189 -24.43 -14.49 6.71
C PHE A 189 -23.43 -15.56 7.16
N LYS A 190 -23.92 -16.74 7.57
CA LYS A 190 -23.07 -17.87 7.98
C LYS A 190 -22.35 -18.50 6.79
N ASP A 191 -23.04 -18.65 5.67
CA ASP A 191 -22.53 -19.28 4.45
C ASP A 191 -21.75 -18.30 3.54
N PHE A 192 -21.55 -17.06 4.00
CA PHE A 192 -20.83 -16.03 3.27
C PHE A 192 -19.39 -16.47 2.95
N LYS A 193 -19.05 -16.48 1.66
CA LYS A 193 -17.71 -16.80 1.17
C LYS A 193 -17.05 -15.57 0.59
N VAL A 194 -15.84 -15.27 1.04
CA VAL A 194 -15.10 -14.07 0.59
C VAL A 194 -14.73 -14.16 -0.89
N GLU A 195 -14.63 -15.38 -1.43
CA GLU A 195 -14.25 -15.68 -2.80
C GLU A 195 -15.40 -15.43 -3.79
N ASP A 196 -16.63 -15.75 -3.38
CA ASP A 196 -17.80 -15.76 -4.26
C ASP A 196 -18.73 -14.55 -4.00
N ASP A 197 -18.75 -14.04 -2.76
CA ASP A 197 -19.71 -13.03 -2.31
C ASP A 197 -19.10 -11.65 -2.05
N ARG A 198 -19.94 -10.62 -2.18
CA ARG A 198 -19.58 -9.22 -1.96
C ARG A 198 -20.20 -8.69 -0.68
N VAL A 199 -19.36 -8.39 0.32
CA VAL A 199 -19.80 -7.86 1.62
C VAL A 199 -20.59 -6.55 1.48
N ASP A 200 -20.19 -5.67 0.57
CA ASP A 200 -20.86 -4.40 0.32
C ASP A 200 -22.26 -4.59 -0.27
N MET A 201 -22.45 -5.57 -1.16
CA MET A 201 -23.77 -5.89 -1.70
C MET A 201 -24.68 -6.51 -0.63
N LEU A 202 -24.18 -7.48 0.13
CA LEU A 202 -24.93 -8.12 1.20
C LEU A 202 -25.39 -7.10 2.25
N LEU A 203 -24.47 -6.25 2.73
CA LEU A 203 -24.80 -5.23 3.72
C LEU A 203 -25.70 -4.13 3.14
N TYR A 204 -25.60 -3.81 1.85
CA TYR A 204 -26.52 -2.86 1.20
C TYR A 204 -27.95 -3.41 1.12
N GLU A 205 -28.13 -4.70 0.84
CA GLU A 205 -29.46 -5.32 0.85
C GLU A 205 -30.10 -5.27 2.24
N CYS A 206 -29.31 -5.44 3.30
CA CYS A 206 -29.79 -5.47 4.68
C CYS A 206 -30.01 -4.05 5.25
N MET A 207 -29.00 -3.18 5.13
CA MET A 207 -29.00 -1.84 5.75
C MET A 207 -29.42 -0.74 4.77
N GLY A 208 -28.99 -0.84 3.51
CA GLY A 208 -29.15 0.23 2.53
C GLY A 208 -30.56 0.35 1.95
N ARG A 209 -31.28 -0.77 1.81
CA ARG A 209 -32.69 -0.77 1.37
C ARG A 209 -33.67 -0.40 2.47
N ASN A 210 -33.26 -0.53 3.74
CA ASN A 210 -34.12 -0.31 4.88
C ASN A 210 -33.90 1.09 5.47
N LYS A 211 -34.92 1.95 5.40
CA LYS A 211 -34.87 3.32 5.94
C LYS A 211 -34.50 3.37 7.43
N LYS A 212 -34.80 2.30 8.20
CA LYS A 212 -34.43 2.20 9.61
C LYS A 212 -32.92 2.34 9.84
N PHE A 213 -32.10 1.84 8.92
CA PHE A 213 -30.65 1.82 9.04
C PHE A 213 -29.96 2.91 8.20
N GLU A 214 -30.68 3.92 7.69
CA GLU A 214 -30.11 4.92 6.77
C GLU A 214 -28.91 5.67 7.37
N LYS A 215 -29.03 6.13 8.62
CA LYS A 215 -27.94 6.80 9.34
C LYS A 215 -26.71 5.89 9.49
N LEU A 216 -26.93 4.63 9.88
CA LEU A 216 -25.88 3.62 10.03
C LEU A 216 -25.21 3.31 8.69
N TRP A 217 -26.01 3.10 7.64
CA TRP A 217 -25.52 2.83 6.29
C TRP A 217 -24.66 3.97 5.73
N ARG A 218 -24.99 5.22 6.04
CA ARG A 218 -24.15 6.37 5.64
C ARG A 218 -22.76 6.31 6.24
N VAL A 219 -22.63 5.82 7.48
CA VAL A 219 -21.32 5.61 8.14
C VAL A 219 -20.62 4.38 7.57
N VAL A 220 -21.32 3.24 7.50
CA VAL A 220 -20.80 1.98 6.95
C VAL A 220 -20.30 2.15 5.51
N ARG A 221 -21.03 2.89 4.67
CA ARG A 221 -20.60 3.20 3.31
C ARG A 221 -19.26 3.93 3.27
N LYS A 222 -19.05 4.94 4.13
CA LYS A 222 -17.77 5.66 4.21
C LYS A 222 -16.64 4.72 4.62
N VAL A 223 -16.93 3.84 5.57
CA VAL A 223 -16.00 2.83 6.10
C VAL A 223 -15.63 1.79 5.04
N LEU A 224 -16.61 1.27 4.28
CA LEU A 224 -16.39 0.34 3.15
C LEU A 224 -15.63 0.97 1.98
N LEU A 225 -15.65 2.30 1.86
CA LEU A 225 -14.86 3.05 0.87
C LEU A 225 -13.42 3.30 1.31
N VAL A 226 -13.09 3.06 2.58
CA VAL A 226 -11.69 3.11 3.05
C VAL A 226 -10.97 1.91 2.42
N SER A 227 -10.22 2.17 1.35
CA SER A 227 -9.50 1.17 0.57
C SER A 227 -8.72 0.19 1.47
N HIS A 228 -9.05 -1.10 1.36
CA HIS A 228 -8.36 -2.19 2.06
C HIS A 228 -7.09 -2.71 1.35
N GLY A 229 -6.56 -1.93 0.42
CA GLY A 229 -5.36 -2.29 -0.32
C GLY A 229 -5.47 -1.92 -1.79
N GLN A 230 -4.32 -1.91 -2.44
CA GLN A 230 -4.19 -1.59 -3.86
C GLN A 230 -4.81 -2.66 -4.77
N ALA A 231 -5.38 -3.76 -4.25
CA ALA A 231 -5.90 -4.88 -5.04
C ALA A 231 -6.93 -4.50 -6.12
N SER A 232 -7.78 -3.49 -5.90
CA SER A 232 -8.70 -3.01 -6.95
C SER A 232 -7.98 -2.18 -8.02
N VAL A 233 -6.96 -1.41 -7.64
CA VAL A 233 -6.09 -0.67 -8.57
C VAL A 233 -5.19 -1.65 -9.35
N GLU A 234 -4.68 -2.69 -8.69
CA GLU A 234 -3.88 -3.77 -9.25
C GLU A 234 -4.67 -4.71 -10.17
N ARG A 235 -5.95 -4.99 -9.86
CA ARG A 235 -6.88 -5.60 -10.82
C ARG A 235 -7.06 -4.71 -12.04
N GLY A 236 -7.17 -3.40 -11.85
CA GLY A 236 -7.18 -2.41 -12.94
C GLY A 236 -5.94 -2.51 -13.84
N TYR A 237 -4.75 -2.67 -13.26
CA TYR A 237 -3.52 -2.90 -14.04
C TYR A 237 -3.52 -4.25 -14.77
N SER A 238 -4.06 -5.32 -14.17
CA SER A 238 -4.20 -6.63 -14.83
C SER A 238 -5.20 -6.61 -15.98
N LEU A 239 -6.32 -5.90 -15.84
CA LEU A 239 -7.29 -5.66 -16.92
C LEU A 239 -6.67 -4.79 -18.02
N ASN A 240 -5.86 -3.80 -17.64
CA ASN A 240 -5.17 -2.91 -18.59
C ASN A 240 -4.11 -3.62 -19.43
N ARG A 241 -3.62 -4.79 -19.00
CA ARG A 241 -2.69 -5.60 -19.80
C ARG A 241 -3.25 -5.98 -21.17
N GLN A 242 -4.57 -6.11 -21.30
CA GLN A 242 -5.23 -6.37 -22.59
C GLN A 242 -5.34 -5.12 -23.47
N THR A 243 -5.26 -3.92 -22.87
CA THR A 243 -5.27 -2.64 -23.58
C THR A 243 -3.90 -2.04 -23.82
N GLU A 244 -2.87 -2.55 -23.14
CA GLU A 244 -1.51 -2.01 -23.18
C GLU A 244 -0.87 -2.29 -24.54
N LYS A 245 -0.91 -1.30 -25.43
CA LYS A 245 -0.06 -1.21 -26.61
C LYS A 245 1.11 -0.28 -26.32
N ASP A 246 2.28 -0.57 -26.89
CA ASP A 246 3.45 0.30 -26.79
C ASP A 246 3.11 1.72 -27.30
N ASN A 247 3.66 2.75 -26.64
CA ASN A 247 3.56 4.15 -27.05
C ASN A 247 2.14 4.79 -26.96
N MET A 248 1.34 4.40 -25.97
CA MET A 248 0.08 5.10 -25.66
C MET A 248 0.29 6.29 -24.73
N SER A 249 -0.47 7.38 -24.97
CA SER A 249 -0.53 8.50 -24.04
C SER A 249 -1.43 8.18 -22.83
N GLU A 250 -1.18 8.83 -21.70
CA GLU A 250 -1.99 8.69 -20.48
C GLU A 250 -3.49 8.91 -20.73
N GLY A 251 -3.83 9.92 -21.53
CA GLY A 251 -5.22 10.23 -21.86
C GLY A 251 -5.93 9.09 -22.60
N VAL A 252 -5.22 8.38 -23.48
CA VAL A 252 -5.77 7.21 -24.19
C VAL A 252 -6.00 6.05 -23.23
N ILE A 253 -5.10 5.84 -22.26
CA ILE A 253 -5.25 4.79 -21.25
C ILE A 253 -6.48 5.05 -20.37
N VAL A 254 -6.66 6.29 -19.91
CA VAL A 254 -7.82 6.68 -19.10
C VAL A 254 -9.13 6.49 -19.88
N ALA A 255 -9.17 6.91 -21.16
CA ALA A 255 -10.35 6.76 -22.00
C ALA A 255 -10.69 5.28 -22.28
N LEU A 256 -9.71 4.44 -22.61
CA LEU A 256 -9.90 3.00 -22.81
C LEU A 256 -10.40 2.32 -21.54
N ARG A 257 -9.89 2.72 -20.36
CA ARG A 257 -10.34 2.18 -19.08
C ARG A 257 -11.82 2.49 -18.85
N GLN A 258 -12.24 3.73 -19.07
CA GLN A 258 -13.65 4.15 -18.94
C GLN A 258 -14.57 3.32 -19.86
N ILE A 259 -14.14 3.07 -21.09
CA ILE A 259 -14.90 2.25 -22.05
C ILE A 259 -15.03 0.81 -21.55
N ILE A 260 -13.95 0.20 -21.07
CA ILE A 260 -13.98 -1.17 -20.55
C ILE A 260 -14.84 -1.28 -19.30
N ASP A 261 -14.72 -0.33 -18.37
CA ASP A 261 -15.56 -0.32 -17.17
C ASP A 261 -17.04 -0.21 -17.51
N TYR A 262 -17.39 0.58 -18.52
CA TYR A 262 -18.74 0.65 -19.04
C TYR A 262 -19.19 -0.68 -19.68
N PHE A 263 -18.34 -1.35 -20.47
CA PHE A 263 -18.67 -2.66 -21.04
C PHE A 263 -18.90 -3.74 -19.98
N VAL A 264 -18.10 -3.73 -18.91
CA VAL A 264 -18.29 -4.63 -17.76
C VAL A 264 -19.62 -4.35 -17.07
N LEU A 265 -19.94 -3.07 -16.85
CA LEU A 265 -21.21 -2.66 -16.25
C LEU A 265 -22.43 -3.12 -17.05
N VAL A 266 -22.37 -2.97 -18.38
CA VAL A 266 -23.47 -3.31 -19.30
C VAL A 266 -23.52 -4.83 -19.60
N GLY A 267 -22.53 -5.59 -19.15
CA GLY A 267 -22.49 -7.04 -19.31
C GLY A 267 -22.13 -7.49 -20.73
N GLY A 268 -21.29 -6.70 -21.42
CA GLY A 268 -20.71 -7.02 -22.73
C GLY A 268 -20.90 -5.92 -23.78
N MET A 269 -19.99 -5.88 -24.77
CA MET A 269 -19.98 -4.88 -25.85
C MET A 269 -21.27 -4.90 -26.70
N LEU A 270 -21.89 -6.07 -26.88
CA LEU A 270 -23.09 -6.23 -27.71
C LEU A 270 -24.37 -5.69 -27.06
N LYS A 271 -24.33 -5.40 -25.76
CA LYS A 271 -25.46 -4.87 -24.99
C LYS A 271 -25.41 -3.36 -24.83
N VAL A 272 -24.43 -2.70 -25.46
CA VAL A 272 -24.27 -1.26 -25.42
C VAL A 272 -25.27 -0.60 -26.36
N ASP A 273 -26.17 0.19 -25.80
CA ASP A 273 -27.14 0.95 -26.57
C ASP A 273 -26.44 2.05 -27.41
N ILE A 274 -26.73 2.06 -28.71
CA ILE A 274 -26.21 3.07 -29.63
C ILE A 274 -27.10 4.30 -29.54
N THR A 275 -26.70 5.27 -28.70
CA THR A 275 -27.44 6.53 -28.55
C THR A 275 -27.13 7.53 -29.67
N LYS A 276 -28.02 8.50 -29.86
CA LYS A 276 -27.79 9.61 -30.82
C LYS A 276 -26.58 10.46 -30.43
N GLU A 277 -26.29 10.63 -29.14
CA GLU A 277 -25.09 11.35 -28.71
C GLU A 277 -23.82 10.59 -29.08
N LEU A 278 -23.82 9.26 -28.98
CA LEU A 278 -22.68 8.43 -29.37
C LEU A 278 -22.40 8.55 -30.87
N LEU A 279 -23.44 8.51 -31.70
CA LEU A 279 -23.34 8.71 -33.15
C LEU A 279 -22.80 10.10 -33.51
N TYR A 280 -23.30 11.14 -32.84
CA TYR A 280 -22.81 12.51 -33.03
C TYR A 280 -21.36 12.69 -32.57
N SER A 281 -20.97 12.05 -31.47
CA SER A 281 -19.60 12.05 -30.97
C SER A 281 -18.64 11.37 -31.96
N ALA A 282 -19.07 10.25 -32.56
CA ALA A 282 -18.31 9.54 -33.58
C ALA A 282 -18.17 10.36 -34.88
N SER A 283 -19.24 10.98 -35.37
CA SER A 283 -19.18 11.82 -36.58
C SER A 283 -18.31 13.07 -36.40
N SER A 284 -18.25 13.61 -35.17
CA SER A 284 -17.42 14.77 -34.83
C SER A 284 -15.96 14.42 -34.49
N SER A 285 -15.59 13.13 -34.50
CA SER A 285 -14.27 12.67 -34.03
C SER A 285 -13.11 13.25 -34.83
N THR A 286 -13.22 13.31 -36.16
CA THR A 286 -12.21 13.90 -37.05
C THR A 286 -11.98 15.37 -36.71
N TYR A 287 -13.05 16.14 -36.51
CA TYR A 287 -12.96 17.55 -36.12
C TYR A 287 -12.26 17.72 -34.77
N ARG A 288 -12.68 16.95 -33.76
CA ARG A 288 -12.07 16.98 -32.42
C ARG A 288 -10.59 16.59 -32.44
N TYR A 289 -10.22 15.63 -33.29
CA TYR A 289 -8.83 15.22 -33.46
C TYR A 289 -7.98 16.35 -34.05
N HIS A 290 -8.47 17.05 -35.07
CA HIS A 290 -7.77 18.21 -35.64
C HIS A 290 -7.61 19.34 -34.62
N GLN A 291 -8.65 19.65 -33.84
CA GLN A 291 -8.54 20.63 -32.75
C GLN A 291 -7.48 20.22 -31.71
N TYR A 292 -7.47 18.95 -31.31
CA TYR A 292 -6.45 18.43 -30.39
C TYR A 292 -5.03 18.61 -30.94
N LEU A 293 -4.80 18.33 -32.22
CA LEU A 293 -3.48 18.50 -32.84
C LEU A 293 -3.03 19.97 -32.87
N GLU A 294 -3.94 20.91 -33.08
CA GLU A 294 -3.64 22.34 -33.03
C GLU A 294 -3.30 22.80 -31.61
N GLU A 295 -4.06 22.35 -30.62
CA GLU A 295 -3.78 22.63 -29.22
C GLU A 295 -2.45 22.04 -28.74
N ASP A 296 -2.14 20.80 -29.14
CA ASP A 296 -0.88 20.13 -28.80
C ASP A 296 0.33 20.89 -29.38
N LYS A 297 0.23 21.35 -30.63
CA LYS A 297 1.25 22.22 -31.24
C LYS A 297 1.43 23.51 -30.44
N ARG A 298 0.34 24.16 -30.04
CA ARG A 298 0.38 25.39 -29.24
C ARG A 298 1.01 25.16 -27.86
N LYS A 299 0.64 24.07 -27.18
CA LYS A 299 1.20 23.69 -25.87
C LYS A 299 2.71 23.42 -25.96
N LYS A 300 3.16 22.63 -26.94
CA LYS A 300 4.60 22.38 -27.17
C LYS A 300 5.38 23.66 -27.42
N GLY A 301 4.81 24.60 -28.18
CA GLY A 301 5.41 25.93 -28.39
C GLY A 301 5.54 26.72 -27.08
N GLN A 302 4.49 26.75 -26.26
CA GLN A 302 4.51 27.44 -24.96
C GLN A 302 5.47 26.80 -23.96
N GLU A 303 5.52 25.47 -23.89
CA GLU A 303 6.45 24.73 -23.05
C GLU A 303 7.91 24.98 -23.45
N ALA A 304 8.21 25.05 -24.75
CA ALA A 304 9.57 25.35 -25.21
C ALA A 304 10.01 26.75 -24.77
N ILE A 305 9.11 27.74 -24.84
CA ILE A 305 9.37 29.10 -24.35
C ILE A 305 9.54 29.09 -22.82
N GLN A 306 8.69 28.37 -22.09
CA GLN A 306 8.76 28.28 -20.63
C GLN A 306 10.03 27.58 -20.16
N ARG A 307 10.48 26.51 -20.84
CA ARG A 307 11.75 25.84 -20.57
C ARG A 307 12.92 26.78 -20.75
N LYS A 308 12.98 27.53 -21.86
CA LYS A 308 14.01 28.55 -22.09
C LYS A 308 14.02 29.62 -20.99
N ARG A 309 12.85 30.10 -20.58
CA ARG A 309 12.73 31.06 -19.47
C ARG A 309 13.22 30.47 -18.14
N LYS A 310 12.91 29.20 -17.87
CA LYS A 310 13.35 28.51 -16.66
C LYS A 310 14.88 28.34 -16.63
N THR A 311 15.50 27.96 -17.74
CA THR A 311 16.97 27.87 -17.84
C THR A 311 17.63 29.20 -17.55
N VAL A 312 17.14 30.29 -18.15
CA VAL A 312 17.66 31.64 -17.88
C VAL A 312 17.44 32.04 -16.42
N GLN A 313 16.30 31.68 -15.83
CA GLN A 313 16.02 31.98 -14.43
C GLN A 313 16.96 31.22 -13.48
N ASP A 314 17.21 29.94 -13.75
CA ASP A 314 18.13 29.12 -12.97
C ASP A 314 19.57 29.65 -13.05
N GLU A 315 20.01 30.10 -14.24
CA GLU A 315 21.31 30.77 -14.43
C GLU A 315 21.41 32.08 -13.64
N VAL A 316 20.36 32.90 -13.66
CA VAL A 316 20.30 34.15 -12.89
C VAL A 316 20.40 33.87 -11.38
N ASP A 317 19.73 32.83 -10.89
CA ASP A 317 19.74 32.50 -9.47
C ASP A 317 21.08 31.88 -9.03
N ASP A 318 21.77 31.13 -9.90
CA ASP A 318 23.15 30.69 -9.64
C ASP A 318 24.11 31.90 -9.56
N LEU A 319 24.01 32.84 -10.52
CA LEU A 319 24.80 34.07 -10.51
C LEU A 319 24.57 34.91 -9.25
N LYS A 320 23.31 35.03 -8.79
CA LYS A 320 22.99 35.72 -7.52
C LYS A 320 23.63 35.04 -6.32
N LYS A 321 23.65 33.71 -6.27
CA LYS A 321 24.31 32.97 -5.18
C LYS A 321 25.82 33.22 -5.19
N ARG A 322 26.46 33.13 -6.36
CA ARG A 322 27.90 33.44 -6.51
C ARG A 322 28.22 34.87 -6.10
N LYS A 323 27.37 35.84 -6.48
CA LYS A 323 27.51 37.24 -6.07
C LYS A 323 27.49 37.39 -4.55
N LYS A 324 26.54 36.76 -3.85
CA LYS A 324 26.45 36.82 -2.39
C LYS A 324 27.68 36.23 -1.70
N VAL A 325 28.21 35.12 -2.22
CA VAL A 325 29.45 34.51 -1.69
C VAL A 325 30.61 35.47 -1.84
N LEU A 326 30.80 36.04 -3.04
CA LEU A 326 31.87 37.02 -3.29
C LEU A 326 31.71 38.28 -2.42
N GLU A 327 30.48 38.78 -2.23
CA GLU A 327 30.22 39.91 -1.32
C GLU A 327 30.63 39.57 0.11
N SER A 328 30.33 38.36 0.60
CA SER A 328 30.76 37.90 1.92
C SER A 328 32.28 37.74 2.03
N ASP A 329 32.94 37.26 0.98
CA ASP A 329 34.40 37.11 0.97
C ASP A 329 35.09 38.48 0.99
N ILE A 330 34.56 39.44 0.23
CA ILE A 330 35.04 40.83 0.24
C ILE A 330 34.91 41.42 1.64
N THR A 331 33.76 41.31 2.31
CA THR A 331 33.57 41.86 3.66
C THR A 331 34.50 41.21 4.68
N ASN A 332 34.67 39.88 4.62
CA ASN A 332 35.59 39.14 5.48
C ASN A 332 37.05 39.59 5.28
N LEU A 333 37.50 39.72 4.02
CA LEU A 333 38.86 40.17 3.70
C LEU A 333 39.09 41.63 4.12
N THR A 334 38.10 42.49 3.93
CA THR A 334 38.18 43.91 4.34
C THR A 334 38.30 44.02 5.86
N THR A 335 37.46 43.29 6.60
CA THR A 335 37.50 43.24 8.08
C THR A 335 38.82 42.67 8.58
N SER A 336 39.34 41.63 7.93
CA SER A 336 40.66 41.04 8.26
C SER A 336 41.79 42.05 8.03
N SER A 337 41.75 42.76 6.91
CA SER A 337 42.71 43.83 6.58
C SER A 337 42.68 44.96 7.61
N GLU A 338 41.49 45.46 7.97
CA GLU A 338 41.31 46.49 9.00
C GLU A 338 41.84 46.04 10.36
N ASN A 339 41.57 44.80 10.75
CA ASN A 339 42.08 44.22 11.99
C ASN A 339 43.62 44.11 12.00
N MET A 340 44.23 43.75 10.87
CA MET A 340 45.69 43.74 10.75
C MET A 340 46.29 45.15 10.83
N GLN A 341 45.67 46.15 10.19
CA GLN A 341 46.08 47.55 10.30
C GLN A 341 45.96 48.08 11.74
N MET A 342 44.87 47.75 12.44
CA MET A 342 44.69 48.09 13.85
C MET A 342 45.76 47.48 14.75
N LYS A 343 46.09 46.20 14.54
CA LYS A 343 47.18 45.53 15.27
C LYS A 343 48.54 46.18 15.01
N GLN A 344 48.84 46.58 13.77
CA GLN A 344 50.07 47.31 13.45
C GLN A 344 50.10 48.69 14.14
N ARG A 345 48.99 49.44 14.12
CA ARG A 345 48.89 50.73 14.84
C ARG A 345 49.08 50.59 16.35
N GLN A 346 48.55 49.53 16.96
CA GLN A 346 48.76 49.25 18.39
C GLN A 346 50.20 48.89 18.71
N LYS A 347 50.87 48.09 17.86
CA LYS A 347 52.31 47.82 18.01
C LYS A 347 53.16 49.09 17.90
N GLY A 348 52.83 49.97 16.94
CA GLY A 348 53.49 51.28 16.80
C GLY A 348 53.32 52.16 18.03
N LYS A 349 52.10 52.24 18.60
CA LYS A 349 51.85 53.00 19.84
C LYS A 349 52.62 52.44 21.06
N LYS A 350 52.71 51.11 21.20
CA LYS A 350 53.49 50.47 22.27
C LYS A 350 54.99 50.79 22.17
N LEU A 351 55.54 50.86 20.96
CA LEU A 351 56.93 51.27 20.77
C LEU A 351 57.19 52.72 21.23
N VAL A 352 56.26 53.63 20.96
CA VAL A 352 56.39 55.04 21.35
C VAL A 352 56.33 55.23 22.88
N THR A 353 55.56 54.42 23.60
CA THR A 353 55.49 54.46 25.08
C THR A 353 56.70 53.84 25.81
N VAL A 354 57.56 53.08 25.13
CA VAL A 354 58.75 52.46 25.77
C VAL A 354 60.00 53.35 25.63
N PHE A 355 59.90 54.46 24.90
CA PHE A 355 61.00 55.40 24.64
C PHE A 355 60.86 56.75 25.37
N TRP A 356 60.06 56.82 26.45
CA TRP A 356 59.92 58.00 27.30
C TRP A 356 60.21 57.67 28.76
#